data_AF-A0A962FHK3-F1
#
_entry.id   AF-A0A962FHK3-F1
#
_cell.length_a   1.000
_cell.length_b   1.000
_cell.length_c   1.000
_cell.angle_alpha   90.00
_cell.angle_beta   90.00
_cell.angle_gamma   90.00
#
_symmetry.space_group_name_H-M   'P 1'
#
loop_
_entity.id
_entity.type
_entity.pdbx_description
1 polymer ?
#
loop_
_entity_poly.entity_id
_entity_poly.type
_entity_poly.pdbx_seq_one_letter_code
_entity_poly.pdbx_strand_id
1 'polypeptide(L)' 'MSQVAKAENHNARAERMSEVRPVYLEALTLVERLHRRLLDVIKDEFDRRGRSDINSVQALLLYNIGDKELTAGELR' A
#
# COMPACT_ATOMS: atom_id res chain seq x y z
N MET A 1 -39.58 -11.56 16.26
CA MET A 1 -38.88 -10.28 16.52
C MET A 1 -37.37 -10.35 16.35
N SER A 2 -36.68 -11.40 16.82
CA SER A 2 -35.20 -11.53 16.70
C SER A 2 -34.68 -11.64 15.25
N GLN A 3 -35.39 -12.33 14.35
CA GLN A 3 -34.95 -12.47 12.94
C GLN A 3 -35.09 -11.17 12.13
N VAL A 4 -36.12 -10.37 12.38
CA VAL A 4 -36.35 -9.09 11.68
C VAL A 4 -35.29 -8.07 12.08
N ALA A 5 -35.01 -7.93 13.38
CA ALA A 5 -33.94 -7.05 13.87
C ALA A 5 -32.55 -7.45 13.36
N LYS A 6 -32.30 -8.75 13.14
CA LYS A 6 -31.04 -9.25 12.56
C LYS A 6 -30.94 -8.94 11.06
N ALA A 7 -32.04 -9.03 10.31
CA ALA A 7 -32.09 -8.69 8.89
C ALA A 7 -31.90 -7.18 8.67
N GLU A 8 -32.54 -6.34 9.47
CA GLU A 8 -32.37 -4.87 9.44
C GLU A 8 -30.93 -4.45 9.71
N ASN A 9 -30.27 -5.08 10.70
CA ASN A 9 -28.86 -4.82 10.99
C ASN A 9 -27.92 -5.24 9.83
N HIS A 10 -28.25 -6.34 9.13
CA HIS A 10 -27.47 -6.77 7.99
C HIS A 10 -27.62 -5.80 6.81
N ASN A 11 -28.84 -5.30 6.58
CA ASN A 11 -29.12 -4.32 5.53
C ASN A 11 -28.41 -2.98 5.81
N ALA A 12 -28.49 -2.48 7.05
CA ALA A 12 -27.82 -1.24 7.46
C ALA A 12 -26.28 -1.34 7.41
N ARG A 13 -25.72 -2.54 7.54
CA ARG A 13 -24.29 -2.78 7.32
C ARG A 13 -23.95 -2.81 5.84
N ALA A 14 -24.77 -3.45 5.01
CA ALA A 14 -24.57 -3.51 3.56
C ALA A 14 -24.63 -2.12 2.91
N GLU A 15 -25.59 -1.29 3.32
CA GLU A 15 -25.73 0.10 2.87
C GLU A 15 -24.49 0.94 3.22
N ARG A 16 -24.06 0.92 4.48
CA ARG A 16 -22.81 1.59 4.92
C ARG A 16 -21.59 1.12 4.14
N MET A 17 -21.51 -0.17 3.86
CA MET A 17 -20.39 -0.73 3.10
C MET A 17 -20.43 -0.29 1.63
N SER A 18 -21.64 -0.14 1.06
CA SER A 18 -21.84 0.41 -0.28
C SER A 18 -21.44 1.89 -0.37
N GLU A 19 -21.67 2.67 0.69
CA GLU A 19 -21.26 4.07 0.76
C GLU A 19 -19.74 4.25 0.91
N VAL A 20 -19.10 3.42 1.74
CA VAL A 20 -17.65 3.53 2.02
C VAL A 20 -16.80 2.94 0.89
N ARG A 21 -17.28 1.90 0.21
CA ARG A 21 -16.50 1.16 -0.80
C ARG A 21 -15.93 2.04 -1.93
N PRO A 22 -16.66 2.99 -2.54
CA PRO A 22 -16.11 3.87 -3.57
C PRO A 22 -14.92 4.69 -3.06
N VAL A 23 -15.07 5.34 -1.91
CA VAL A 23 -14.01 6.17 -1.29
C VAL A 23 -12.80 5.33 -0.91
N TYR A 24 -13.02 4.11 -0.40
CA TYR A 24 -11.95 3.16 -0.12
C TYR A 24 -11.17 2.78 -1.38
N LEU A 25 -11.86 2.47 -2.48
CA LEU A 25 -11.21 2.11 -3.74
C LEU A 25 -10.47 3.30 -4.37
N GLU A 26 -11.00 4.51 -4.23
CA GLU A 26 -10.31 5.73 -4.63
C GLU A 26 -9.03 5.94 -3.82
N ALA A 27 -9.10 5.82 -2.49
CA ALA A 27 -7.94 5.93 -1.62
C ALA A 27 -6.87 4.87 -1.96
N LEU A 28 -7.27 3.62 -2.19
CA LEU A 28 -6.36 2.55 -2.61
C LEU A 28 -5.67 2.90 -3.94
N THR A 29 -6.43 3.39 -4.92
CA THR A 29 -5.90 3.83 -6.22
C THR A 29 -4.89 4.96 -6.06
N LEU A 30 -5.16 5.93 -5.17
CA LEU A 30 -4.24 7.03 -4.89
C LEU A 30 -2.95 6.54 -4.22
N VAL A 31 -3.04 5.62 -3.27
CA VAL A 31 -1.88 5.01 -2.60
C VAL A 31 -1.01 4.24 -3.61
N GLU A 32 -1.62 3.42 -4.46
CA GLU A 32 -0.89 2.68 -5.50
C GLU A 32 -0.18 3.63 -6.49
N ARG A 33 -0.86 4.71 -6.89
CA ARG A 33 -0.26 5.73 -7.77
C ARG A 33 0.91 6.42 -7.09
N LEU A 34 0.76 6.81 -5.84
CA LEU A 34 1.83 7.44 -5.06
C LEU A 34 3.05 6.51 -4.96
N HIS A 35 2.83 5.22 -4.66
CA HIS A 35 3.90 4.23 -4.59
C HIS A 35 4.68 4.11 -5.92
N ARG A 36 3.97 4.00 -7.06
CA ARG A 36 4.63 3.98 -8.38
C ARG A 36 5.40 5.27 -8.66
N ARG A 37 4.82 6.43 -8.35
CA ARG A 37 5.50 7.73 -8.54
C ARG A 37 6.76 7.87 -7.70
N LEU A 38 6.76 7.34 -6.48
CA LEU A 38 7.96 7.29 -5.67
C LEU A 38 9.05 6.44 -6.33
N LEU A 39 8.70 5.23 -6.81
CA LEU A 39 9.65 4.35 -7.50
C LEU A 39 10.20 4.96 -8.79
N ASP A 40 9.34 5.67 -9.56
CA ASP A 40 9.73 6.42 -10.76
C ASP A 40 10.77 7.49 -10.41
N VAL A 41 10.53 8.31 -9.38
CA VAL A 41 11.46 9.36 -8.94
C VAL A 41 12.81 8.79 -8.50
N ILE A 42 12.80 7.68 -7.75
CA ILE A 42 14.04 6.99 -7.34
C ILE A 42 14.80 6.49 -8.57
N LYS A 43 14.08 5.89 -9.53
CA LYS A 43 14.68 5.38 -10.77
C LYS A 43 15.31 6.51 -11.58
N ASP A 44 14.58 7.61 -11.77
CA ASP A 44 15.05 8.77 -12.51
C ASP A 44 16.33 9.36 -11.92
N GLU A 45 16.47 9.36 -10.59
CA GLU A 45 17.69 9.82 -9.93
C GLU A 45 18.87 8.85 -10.10
N PHE A 46 18.62 7.55 -10.08
CA PHE A 46 19.64 6.54 -10.36
C PHE A 46 20.16 6.63 -11.79
N ASP A 47 19.24 6.75 -12.76
CA ASP A 47 19.59 6.92 -14.17
C ASP A 47 20.40 8.21 -14.38
N ARG A 48 20.01 9.32 -13.73
CA ARG A 48 20.74 10.61 -13.78
C ARG A 48 22.17 10.49 -13.25
N ARG A 49 22.40 9.62 -12.26
CA ARG A 49 23.73 9.37 -11.66
C ARG A 49 24.49 8.22 -12.34
N GLY A 50 23.92 7.58 -13.36
CA GLY A 50 24.51 6.41 -14.00
C GLY A 50 24.65 5.20 -13.07
N ARG A 51 23.77 5.07 -12.07
CA ARG A 51 23.76 3.97 -11.10
C ARG A 51 22.73 2.92 -11.51
N SER A 52 23.18 1.70 -11.76
CA SER A 52 22.33 0.57 -12.19
C SER A 52 22.57 -0.72 -11.41
N ASP A 53 23.38 -0.63 -10.34
CA ASP A 53 23.74 -1.71 -9.44
C ASP A 53 22.57 -2.22 -8.59
N ILE A 54 21.60 -1.35 -8.31
CA ILE A 54 20.37 -1.68 -7.57
C ILE A 54 19.16 -0.96 -8.19
N ASN A 55 17.97 -1.55 -8.09
CA ASN A 55 16.71 -0.95 -8.56
C ASN A 55 15.99 -0.14 -7.46
N SER A 56 14.96 0.62 -7.82
CA SER A 56 14.22 1.49 -6.90
C SER A 56 13.58 0.74 -5.71
N VAL A 57 13.13 -0.50 -5.91
CA VAL A 57 12.56 -1.33 -4.84
C VAL A 57 13.65 -1.76 -3.86
N GLN A 58 14.79 -2.21 -4.36
CA GLN A 58 15.95 -2.58 -3.54
C GLN A 58 16.48 -1.38 -2.73
N ALA A 59 16.55 -0.21 -3.36
CA ALA A 59 16.95 1.02 -2.69
C ALA A 59 15.99 1.39 -1.54
N LEU A 60 14.67 1.26 -1.78
CA LEU A 60 13.66 1.52 -0.76
C LEU A 60 13.73 0.50 0.38
N LEU A 61 13.99 -0.78 0.08
CA LEU A 61 14.24 -1.81 1.09
C LEU A 61 15.46 -1.42 1.94
N LEU A 62 16.62 -1.18 1.32
CA LEU A 62 17.84 -0.79 2.04
C LEU A 62 17.62 0.45 2.93
N TYR A 63 16.88 1.45 2.44
CA TYR A 63 16.51 2.62 3.24
C TYR A 63 15.63 2.26 4.46
N ASN A 64 14.65 1.38 4.28
CA ASN A 64 13.74 0.96 5.36
C ASN A 64 14.40 0.06 6.40
N ILE A 65 15.46 -0.65 6.02
CA ILE A 65 16.33 -1.37 6.95
C ILE A 65 17.08 -0.38 7.85
N GLY A 66 17.48 0.79 7.33
CA GLY A 66 18.25 1.78 8.09
C GLY A 66 19.59 1.21 8.56
N ASP A 67 19.96 1.48 9.81
CA ASP A 67 21.10 0.81 10.50
C ASP A 67 20.68 -0.48 11.22
N LYS A 68 19.45 -0.99 11.00
CA LYS A 68 19.03 -2.25 11.62
C LYS A 68 19.81 -3.37 10.94
N GLU A 69 20.67 -4.04 11.69
CA GLU A 69 21.18 -5.35 11.33
C GLU A 69 19.98 -6.32 11.29
N LEU A 70 19.33 -6.44 10.14
CA LEU A 70 18.39 -7.53 9.92
C LEU A 70 19.21 -8.80 9.81
N THR A 71 19.00 -9.69 10.77
CA THR A 71 19.54 -11.04 10.67
C THR A 71 18.80 -11.74 9.53
N ALA A 72 19.47 -12.65 8.81
CA ALA A 72 18.90 -13.35 7.65
C ALA A 72 17.56 -14.08 7.93
N GLY A 73 17.19 -14.27 9.19
CA GLY A 73 15.90 -14.83 9.62
C GLY A 73 14.70 -13.88 9.51
N GLU A 74 14.90 -12.57 9.40
CA GLU A 74 13.84 -11.55 9.40
C GLU A 74 13.42 -11.11 7.98
N LEU A 75 14.04 -11.69 6.95
CA LEU A 75 13.83 -11.42 5.52
C LEU A 75 12.85 -12.41 4.85
N ARG A 76 11.99 -13.10 5.61
CA ARG A 76 11.00 -14.06 5.07
C ARG A 76 9.62 -13.45 4.82
#